data_AF-A0A954CAB0-F1
#
_entry.id   AF-A0A954CAB0-F1
#
_cell.length_a   1.000
_cell.length_b   1.000
_cell.length_c   1.000
_cell.angle_alpha   90.00
_cell.angle_beta   90.00
_cell.angle_gamma   90.00
#
_symmetry.space_group_name_H-M   'P 1'
#
loop_
_entity.id
_entity.type
_entity.pdbx_description
1 polymer ?
#
loop_
_entity_poly.entity_id
_entity_poly.type
_entity_poly.pdbx_seq_one_letter_code
_entity_poly.pdbx_strand_id
1 'polypeptide(L)' 'MSWLVEEGIGEDRAVEVLNGRVVSARIHWPGELSAGLVEDATLTARTKGSKRGRARFANGEDALVDRLPP' A
#
# COMPACT_ATOMS: atom_id res chain seq x y z
N MET A 1 23.55 -2.64 14.92
CA MET A 1 22.52 -2.48 13.88
C MET A 1 21.95 -1.09 14.02
N SER A 2 21.80 -0.34 12.93
CA SER A 2 21.10 0.96 12.94
C SER A 2 20.31 1.13 11.66
N TRP A 3 19.11 1.67 11.77
CA TRP A 3 18.33 2.12 10.61
C TRP A 3 18.63 3.59 10.34
N LEU A 4 18.93 3.92 9.09
CA LEU A 4 18.97 5.28 8.60
C LEU A 4 17.70 5.51 7.78
N VAL A 5 16.92 6.52 8.16
CA VAL A 5 15.65 6.87 7.51
C VAL A 5 15.78 8.25 6.90
N GLU A 6 15.39 8.39 5.65
CA GLU A 6 15.33 9.65 4.90
C GLU A 6 13.89 9.86 4.42
N GLU A 7 13.28 10.96 4.85
CA GLU A 7 11.98 11.44 4.39
C GLU A 7 12.19 12.31 3.14
N GLY A 8 11.71 11.84 2.01
CA GLY A 8 11.85 12.51 0.72
C GLY A 8 10.54 13.10 0.21
N ILE A 9 10.58 13.68 -0.99
CA ILE A 9 9.38 14.13 -1.69
C ILE A 9 8.93 13.00 -2.62
N GLY A 10 7.83 12.35 -2.27
CA GLY A 10 7.25 11.24 -3.05
C GLY A 10 7.78 9.86 -2.65
N GLU A 11 8.86 9.76 -1.89
CA GLU A 11 9.35 8.50 -1.33
C GLU A 11 10.05 8.72 0.03
N ASP A 12 9.87 7.77 0.94
CA ASP A 12 10.69 7.60 2.13
C ASP A 12 11.61 6.39 1.94
N ARG A 13 12.87 6.52 2.35
CA ARG A 13 13.89 5.47 2.20
C ARG A 13 14.45 5.08 3.56
N ALA A 14 14.55 3.78 3.80
CA ALA A 14 15.19 3.23 4.99
C ALA A 14 16.25 2.21 4.60
N VAL A 15 17.44 2.30 5.21
CA VAL A 15 18.49 1.29 5.07
C VAL A 15 18.98 0.82 6.43
N GLU A 16 19.22 -0.47 6.54
CA GLU A 16 19.78 -1.08 7.73
C GLU A 16 21.29 -1.24 7.57
N VAL A 17 22.05 -0.65 8.48
CA VAL A 17 23.51 -0.70 8.47
C VAL A 17 24.01 -1.60 9.58
N LEU A 18 24.81 -2.59 9.19
CA LEU A 18 25.53 -3.49 10.08
C LEU A 18 27.01 -3.47 9.71
N ASN A 19 27.87 -3.08 10.66
CA ASN A 19 29.33 -3.03 10.49
C ASN A 19 29.77 -2.23 9.24
N GLY A 20 29.14 -1.07 9.02
CA GLY A 20 29.44 -0.18 7.89
C GLY A 20 28.93 -0.66 6.53
N ARG A 21 28.14 -1.73 6.48
CA ARG A 21 27.52 -2.26 5.25
C ARG A 21 26.00 -2.20 5.33
N VAL A 22 25.38 -1.84 4.21
CA VAL A 22 23.92 -1.94 4.05
C VAL A 22 23.55 -3.42 3.92
N VAL A 23 22.65 -3.90 4.78
CA VAL A 23 22.20 -5.30 4.79
C VAL A 23 20.72 -5.47 4.46
N SER A 24 19.93 -4.41 4.62
CA SER A 24 18.51 -4.36 4.27
C SER A 24 18.16 -2.98 3.74
N ALA A 25 17.14 -2.90 2.87
CA ALA A 25 16.60 -1.64 2.38
C ALA A 25 15.08 -1.73 2.26
N ARG A 26 14.39 -0.62 2.47
CA ARG A 26 12.96 -0.46 2.27
C ARG A 26 12.67 0.92 1.66
N ILE A 27 11.78 0.94 0.69
CA ILE A 27 11.24 2.17 0.11
C ILE A 27 9.74 2.19 0.42
N HIS A 28 9.24 3.35 0.79
CA HIS A 28 7.82 3.61 0.98
C HIS A 28 7.42 4.76 0.06
N TRP A 29 6.35 4.58 -0.71
CA TRP A 29 5.79 5.60 -1.58
C TRP A 29 4.51 6.14 -0.93
N PRO A 30 4.55 7.32 -0.28
CA PRO A 30 3.37 7.86 0.38
C PRO A 30 2.24 8.12 -0.61
N GLY A 31 1.03 7.73 -0.25
CA GLY A 31 -0.17 7.98 -1.05
C GLY A 31 -0.60 6.83 -1.98
N GLU A 32 0.19 5.78 -2.11
CA GLU A 32 -0.22 4.53 -2.77
C GLU A 32 -1.00 3.61 -1.82
N LEU A 33 -1.79 2.69 -2.38
CA LEU A 33 -2.40 1.63 -1.57
C LEU A 33 -1.33 0.70 -1.00
N SER A 34 -1.39 0.47 0.31
CA SER A 34 -0.44 -0.39 1.02
C SER A 34 -1.12 -1.53 1.75
N ALA A 35 -0.38 -2.63 1.94
CA ALA A 35 -0.88 -3.78 2.68
C ALA A 35 -1.16 -3.41 4.15
N GLY A 36 -2.36 -3.70 4.63
CA GLY A 36 -2.80 -3.37 5.98
C GLY A 36 -3.49 -2.00 6.11
N LEU A 37 -3.56 -1.21 5.04
CA LEU A 37 -4.36 0.01 4.99
C LEU A 37 -5.84 -0.29 5.30
N VAL A 38 -6.43 0.54 6.17
CA VAL A 38 -7.86 0.53 6.46
C VAL A 38 -8.41 1.91 6.11
N GLU A 39 -9.24 1.97 5.07
CA GLU A 39 -9.82 3.21 4.54
C GLU A 39 -11.17 2.91 3.88
N ASP A 40 -12.03 3.93 3.77
CA ASP A 40 -13.26 3.86 2.98
C ASP A 40 -12.96 3.79 1.47
N ALA A 41 -13.81 3.08 0.73
CA ALA A 41 -13.70 2.97 -0.72
C ALA A 41 -15.07 2.84 -1.39
N THR A 42 -15.15 3.20 -2.67
CA THR A 42 -16.36 3.08 -3.48
C THR A 42 -16.28 1.83 -4.36
N LEU A 43 -17.28 0.93 -4.29
CA LEU A 43 -17.38 -0.20 -5.21
C LEU A 43 -17.72 0.29 -6.63
N THR A 44 -16.78 0.21 -7.57
CA THR A 44 -16.93 0.75 -8.93
C THR A 44 -17.33 -0.28 -9.98
N ALA A 45 -17.06 -1.56 -9.72
CA ALA A 45 -17.45 -2.64 -10.62
C ALA A 45 -17.73 -3.95 -9.87
N ARG A 46 -18.80 -4.63 -10.27
CA ARG A 46 -19.18 -5.96 -9.74
C ARG A 46 -20.04 -6.68 -10.78
N THR A 47 -19.71 -7.93 -11.09
CA THR A 47 -20.62 -8.83 -11.83
C THR A 47 -21.80 -9.20 -10.93
N LYS A 48 -23.03 -9.15 -11.45
CA LYS A 48 -24.25 -9.45 -10.68
C LYS A 48 -24.11 -10.77 -9.90
N GLY A 49 -24.34 -10.73 -8.59
CA GLY A 49 -24.25 -11.89 -7.69
C GLY A 49 -22.82 -12.32 -7.30
N SER A 50 -21.77 -11.71 -7.86
CA SER A 50 -20.38 -12.02 -7.52
C SER A 50 -20.06 -11.60 -6.08
N LYS A 51 -19.27 -12.39 -5.37
CA LYS A 51 -18.66 -11.99 -4.08
C LYS A 51 -17.41 -11.11 -4.26
N ARG A 52 -16.96 -10.90 -5.50
CA ARG A 52 -15.77 -10.12 -5.85
C ARG A 52 -16.12 -8.90 -6.70
N GLY A 53 -15.35 -7.84 -6.58
CA GLY A 53 -15.49 -6.62 -7.35
C GLY A 53 -14.22 -5.79 -7.34
N ARG A 54 -14.33 -4.55 -7.83
CA ARG A 54 -13.28 -3.54 -7.80
C ARG A 54 -13.74 -2.35 -6.97
N ALA A 55 -12.93 -1.93 -6.01
CA ALA A 55 -13.16 -0.76 -5.19
C ALA A 55 -12.14 0.33 -5.50
N ARG A 56 -12.60 1.58 -5.52
CA ARG A 56 -11.82 2.79 -5.75
C ARG A 56 -11.62 3.52 -4.43
N PHE A 57 -10.38 3.82 -4.08
CA PHE A 57 -10.00 4.58 -2.89
C PHE A 57 -9.93 6.09 -3.16
N ALA A 58 -9.81 6.91 -2.12
CA ALA A 58 -9.80 8.36 -2.24
C ALA A 58 -8.59 8.88 -3.05
N ASN A 59 -7.46 8.17 -3.00
CA ASN A 59 -6.27 8.46 -3.79
C ASN A 59 -6.44 8.20 -5.30
N GLY A 60 -7.56 7.61 -5.73
CA GLY A 60 -7.84 7.32 -7.13
C GLY A 60 -7.43 5.91 -7.57
N GLU A 61 -6.77 5.12 -6.73
CA GLU A 61 -6.35 3.76 -7.05
C GLU A 61 -7.48 2.75 -6.88
N ASP A 62 -7.40 1.66 -7.64
CA ASP A 62 -8.35 0.57 -7.61
C ASP A 62 -7.75 -0.69 -6.95
N ALA A 63 -8.51 -1.35 -6.08
CA ALA A 63 -8.18 -2.67 -5.56
C ALA A 63 -9.25 -3.72 -5.92
N LEU A 64 -8.82 -4.97 -6.05
CA LEU A 64 -9.74 -6.10 -6.10
C LEU A 64 -10.22 -6.42 -4.69
N VAL A 65 -11.54 -6.48 -4.51
CA VAL A 65 -12.19 -6.80 -3.22
C VAL A 65 -12.95 -8.11 -3.31
N ASP A 66 -13.11 -8.77 -2.17
CA ASP A 66 -13.89 -9.99 -2.02
C ASP A 66 -14.94 -9.87 -0.89
N ARG A 67 -15.65 -10.97 -0.63
CA ARG A 67 -16.68 -11.08 0.44
C ARG A 67 -17.79 -10.03 0.36
N LEU A 68 -18.08 -9.53 -0.83
CA LEU A 68 -19.22 -8.64 -1.03
C LEU A 68 -20.54 -9.35 -0.69
N PRO A 69 -21.50 -8.66 -0.07
CA PRO A 69 -22.83 -9.22 0.20
C PRO A 69 -23.54 -9.58 -1.11
N PRO A 70 -24.49 -10.54 -1.09
CA PRO A 70 -25.26 -10.94 -2.27
C PRO A 70 -25.98 -9.75 -2.93
#